data_AF-A0A0M8UZA3-F1
#
_entry.id   AF-A0A0M8UZA3-F1
#
_cell.length_a   1.000
_cell.length_b   1.000
_cell.length_c   1.000
_cell.angle_alpha   90.00
_cell.angle_beta   90.00
_cell.angle_gamma   90.00
#
_symmetry.space_group_name_H-M   'P 1'
#
loop_
_entity.id
_entity.type
_entity.pdbx_description
1 polymer ?
#
loop_
_entity_poly.entity_id
_entity_poly.type
_entity_poly.pdbx_seq_one_letter_code
_entity_poly.pdbx_strand_id
1 'polypeptide(L)'
;MSEASAVVLAGASKRTALRLLRRRSFSAGYLPQVIDLAVREVVRSQFDEPDEREAALVHQRLARYAANGRPGSAQLARAMLDVKHALNLVRHEHYRASAVPEGGLDTTVSAEQLLELVAEAGRDRVLAAQGGALVVLAEDEEASTVYRPVSAAQAKALRQAARSAKEEAIRLYEGAVEVLRPHVRLADWSRDDGYGVAVDVIRDEVSVQWWSAALPEFLALWEQGGVRQLCAALLSDRFTVSEGDGSPHAPALRI
;
A
#
# COMPACT_ATOMS: atom_id res chain seq x y z
N MET A 1 -20.37 -32.65 2.00
CA MET A 1 -21.03 -31.62 2.83
C MET A 1 -20.38 -30.28 2.51
N SER A 2 -21.16 -29.43 1.85
CA SER A 2 -20.99 -28.01 1.46
C SER A 2 -19.58 -27.42 1.27
N GLU A 3 -19.12 -27.50 0.02
CA GLU A 3 -18.40 -26.41 -0.65
C GLU A 3 -19.37 -25.25 -0.91
N ALA A 4 -19.48 -24.30 0.03
CA ALA A 4 -20.14 -23.01 -0.22
C ALA A 4 -19.75 -22.00 0.86
N SER A 5 -19.37 -20.79 0.41
CA SER A 5 -18.92 -19.61 1.17
C SER A 5 -17.41 -19.59 1.39
N ALA A 6 -16.59 -19.06 0.47
CA ALA A 6 -16.64 -17.68 0.01
C ALA A 6 -16.18 -17.56 -1.46
N VAL A 7 -17.07 -17.92 -2.38
CA VAL A 7 -17.14 -17.24 -3.69
C VAL A 7 -17.67 -15.84 -3.39
N VAL A 8 -16.80 -14.93 -2.94
CA VAL A 8 -17.15 -13.50 -2.88
C VAL A 8 -17.03 -12.97 -4.30
N LEU A 9 -18.14 -13.13 -5.01
CA LEU A 9 -18.62 -12.30 -6.11
C LEU A 9 -17.57 -11.96 -7.18
N ALA A 10 -17.41 -12.94 -8.08
CA ALA A 10 -16.90 -12.81 -9.43
C ALA A 10 -17.80 -11.92 -10.31
N GLY A 11 -17.87 -10.63 -9.98
CA GLY A 11 -18.07 -9.54 -10.92
C GLY A 11 -16.90 -8.59 -10.72
N ALA A 12 -16.14 -8.28 -11.76
CA ALA A 12 -15.04 -7.33 -11.67
C ALA A 12 -15.56 -6.00 -11.10
N SER A 13 -15.33 -5.76 -9.80
CA SER A 13 -15.89 -4.62 -9.08
C SER A 13 -15.54 -3.34 -9.84
N LYS A 14 -16.58 -2.59 -10.21
CA LYS A 14 -16.43 -1.32 -10.92
C LYS A 14 -15.75 -0.30 -10.04
N ARG A 15 -15.93 -0.36 -8.72
CA ARG A 15 -15.15 0.44 -7.77
C ARG A 15 -13.66 0.12 -7.85
N THR A 16 -13.30 -1.15 -7.83
CA THR A 16 -11.90 -1.58 -7.92
C THR A 16 -11.30 -1.20 -9.28
N ALA A 17 -12.05 -1.42 -10.36
CA ALA A 17 -11.63 -1.02 -11.70
C ALA A 17 -11.38 0.49 -11.81
N LEU A 18 -12.29 1.30 -11.25
CA LEU A 18 -12.15 2.76 -11.24
C LEU A 18 -10.95 3.20 -10.39
N ARG A 19 -10.73 2.58 -9.23
CA ARG A 19 -9.55 2.85 -8.39
C ARG A 19 -8.25 2.58 -9.13
N LEU A 20 -8.15 1.45 -9.82
CA LEU A 20 -6.98 1.09 -10.63
C LEU A 20 -6.77 2.09 -11.79
N LEU A 21 -7.85 2.53 -12.45
CA LEU A 21 -7.75 3.54 -13.51
C LEU A 21 -7.28 4.90 -12.99
N ARG A 22 -7.71 5.32 -11.79
CA ARG A 22 -7.32 6.61 -11.20
C ARG A 22 -5.86 6.66 -10.76
N ARG A 23 -5.28 5.52 -10.34
CA ARG A 23 -3.87 5.42 -9.92
C ARG A 23 -2.90 5.27 -11.10
N ARG A 24 -3.40 5.03 -12.31
CA ARG A 24 -2.57 4.76 -13.48
C ARG A 24 -1.95 6.03 -14.05
N SER A 25 -0.70 5.92 -14.46
CA SER A 25 -0.03 6.94 -15.26
C SER A 25 -0.46 6.85 -16.73
N PHE A 26 -0.83 8.00 -17.30
CA PHE A 26 -1.21 8.12 -18.71
C PHE A 26 -0.22 9.05 -19.42
N SER A 27 0.15 8.67 -20.65
CA SER A 27 0.95 9.56 -21.52
C SER A 27 0.15 10.80 -21.94
N ALA A 28 -1.16 10.66 -22.14
CA ALA A 28 -2.06 11.79 -22.24
C ALA A 28 -2.34 12.36 -20.83
N GLY A 29 -1.57 13.38 -20.44
CA GLY A 29 -1.59 13.95 -19.08
C GLY A 29 -2.92 14.56 -18.61
N TYR A 30 -3.93 14.69 -19.50
CA TYR A 30 -5.28 15.15 -19.15
C TYR A 30 -6.27 14.00 -18.86
N LEU A 31 -5.89 12.73 -19.10
CA LEU A 31 -6.78 11.58 -18.84
C LEU A 31 -7.17 11.42 -17.35
N PRO A 32 -6.29 11.67 -16.36
CA PRO A 32 -6.70 11.70 -14.96
C PRO A 32 -7.87 12.66 -14.71
N GLN A 33 -7.84 13.84 -15.31
CA GLN A 33 -8.87 14.88 -15.19
C GLN A 33 -10.18 14.46 -15.88
N VAL A 34 -10.10 13.71 -16.99
CA VAL A 34 -11.28 13.12 -17.63
C VAL A 34 -11.94 12.07 -16.71
N ILE A 35 -11.13 11.24 -16.04
CA ILE A 35 -11.63 10.25 -15.09
C ILE A 35 -12.26 10.94 -13.88
N ASP A 36 -11.58 11.91 -13.29
CA ASP A 36 -12.10 12.66 -12.15
C ASP A 36 -13.37 13.46 -12.51
N LEU A 37 -13.45 14.03 -13.72
CA LEU A 37 -14.68 14.66 -14.21
C LEU A 37 -15.83 13.66 -14.28
N ALA A 38 -15.60 12.48 -14.87
CA ALA A 38 -16.62 11.44 -14.95
C ALA A 38 -17.12 10.98 -13.57
N VAL A 39 -16.24 10.98 -12.56
CA VAL A 39 -16.59 10.70 -11.15
C VAL A 39 -17.44 11.82 -10.57
N ARG A 40 -17.00 13.07 -10.68
CA ARG A 40 -17.70 14.25 -10.13
C ARG A 40 -19.10 14.45 -10.72
N GLU A 41 -19.31 14.04 -11.97
CA GLU A 41 -20.63 14.12 -12.60
C GLU A 41 -21.61 13.04 -12.12
N VAL A 42 -21.14 12.05 -11.37
CA VAL A 42 -21.96 10.95 -10.82
C VAL A 42 -22.09 11.08 -9.30
N VAL A 43 -21.00 11.35 -8.60
CA VAL A 43 -20.96 11.45 -7.14
C VAL A 43 -21.31 12.86 -6.71
N ARG A 44 -22.24 13.00 -5.77
CA ARG A 44 -22.73 14.30 -5.27
C ARG A 44 -21.71 15.07 -4.43
N SER A 45 -20.70 14.37 -3.89
CA SER A 45 -19.64 14.90 -3.03
C SER A 45 -18.28 14.56 -3.62
N GLN A 46 -17.33 15.49 -3.53
CA GLN A 46 -15.95 15.28 -3.97
C GLN A 46 -15.12 14.39 -3.02
N PHE A 47 -15.64 14.13 -1.82
CA PHE A 47 -14.96 13.35 -0.78
C PHE A 47 -15.47 11.92 -0.65
N ASP A 48 -16.62 11.62 -1.24
CA ASP A 48 -17.23 10.30 -1.13
C ASP A 48 -16.64 9.37 -2.20
N GLU A 49 -16.28 8.14 -1.78
CA GLU A 49 -15.97 7.10 -2.75
C GLU A 49 -17.25 6.62 -3.42
N PRO A 50 -17.27 6.48 -4.76
CA PRO A 50 -18.45 6.02 -5.46
C PRO A 50 -18.83 4.61 -4.99
N ASP A 51 -20.13 4.39 -4.77
CA ASP A 51 -20.65 3.05 -4.55
C ASP A 51 -20.55 2.20 -5.84
N GLU A 52 -20.94 0.92 -5.78
CA GLU A 52 -20.81 0.03 -6.95
C GLU A 52 -21.73 0.43 -8.12
N ARG A 53 -22.90 1.00 -7.84
CA ARG A 53 -23.83 1.48 -8.87
C ARG A 53 -23.29 2.75 -9.52
N GLU A 54 -22.78 3.68 -8.72
CA GLU A 54 -22.13 4.91 -9.18
C GLU A 54 -20.89 4.58 -10.00
N ALA A 55 -20.03 3.66 -9.53
CA ALA A 55 -18.85 3.23 -10.27
C ALA A 55 -19.22 2.58 -11.62
N ALA A 56 -20.34 1.85 -11.70
CA ALA A 56 -20.84 1.32 -12.98
C ALA A 56 -21.26 2.45 -13.95
N LEU A 57 -21.91 3.51 -13.46
CA LEU A 57 -22.26 4.69 -14.26
C LEU A 57 -21.01 5.44 -14.74
N VAL A 58 -20.02 5.65 -13.86
CA VAL A 58 -18.73 6.25 -14.24
C VAL A 58 -18.06 5.42 -15.32
N HIS A 59 -17.98 4.09 -15.14
CA HIS A 59 -17.40 3.19 -16.13
C HIS A 59 -18.15 3.24 -17.47
N GLN A 60 -19.49 3.38 -17.46
CA GLN A 60 -20.26 3.55 -18.69
C GLN A 60 -19.89 4.86 -19.42
N ARG A 61 -19.71 5.96 -18.68
CA ARG A 61 -19.27 7.25 -19.26
C ARG A 61 -17.87 7.14 -19.85
N LEU A 62 -16.93 6.53 -19.14
CA LEU A 62 -15.57 6.31 -19.65
C LEU A 62 -15.56 5.42 -20.88
N ALA A 63 -16.40 4.39 -20.94
CA ALA A 63 -16.55 3.55 -22.12
C ALA A 63 -17.09 4.34 -23.33
N ARG A 64 -18.05 5.26 -23.12
CA ARG A 64 -18.52 6.16 -24.17
C ARG A 64 -17.43 7.13 -24.63
N TYR A 65 -16.65 7.70 -23.70
CA TYR A 65 -15.50 8.54 -24.04
C TYR A 65 -14.49 7.78 -24.90
N ALA A 66 -14.15 6.55 -24.50
CA ALA A 66 -13.25 5.66 -25.20
C ALA A 66 -13.73 5.32 -26.63
N ALA A 67 -15.05 5.14 -26.82
CA ALA A 67 -15.65 4.80 -28.11
C ALA A 67 -15.72 5.99 -29.09
N ASN A 68 -15.79 7.23 -28.59
CA ASN A 68 -16.06 8.42 -29.40
C ASN A 68 -14.83 9.05 -30.06
N GLY A 69 -13.69 8.35 -30.12
CA GLY A 69 -12.49 8.81 -30.85
C GLY A 69 -11.86 10.11 -30.33
N ARG A 70 -12.14 10.50 -29.08
CA ARG A 70 -11.56 11.70 -28.45
C ARG A 70 -10.05 11.52 -28.25
N PRO A 71 -9.28 12.61 -28.11
CA PRO A 71 -7.87 12.51 -27.77
C PRO A 71 -7.65 11.59 -26.56
N GLY A 72 -6.73 10.63 -26.64
CA GLY A 72 -6.44 9.70 -25.53
C GLY A 72 -7.48 8.59 -25.34
N SER A 73 -8.52 8.51 -26.17
CA SER A 73 -9.57 7.49 -26.07
C SER A 73 -9.03 6.07 -26.26
N ALA A 74 -8.08 5.88 -27.18
CA ALA A 74 -7.42 4.59 -27.42
C ALA A 74 -6.60 4.12 -26.20
N GLN A 75 -5.90 5.05 -25.55
CA GLN A 75 -5.14 4.76 -24.35
C GLN A 75 -6.08 4.42 -23.18
N LEU A 76 -7.16 5.17 -22.99
CA LEU A 76 -8.18 4.86 -21.99
C LEU A 76 -8.82 3.50 -22.27
N ALA A 77 -9.19 3.20 -23.52
CA ALA A 77 -9.75 1.90 -23.91
C ALA A 77 -8.80 0.74 -23.56
N ARG A 78 -7.51 0.89 -23.88
CA ARG A 78 -6.48 -0.10 -23.56
C ARG A 78 -6.36 -0.29 -22.05
N ALA A 79 -6.23 0.79 -21.29
CA ALA A 79 -6.17 0.73 -19.82
C ALA A 79 -7.42 0.07 -19.20
N MET A 80 -8.61 0.36 -19.71
CA MET A 80 -9.86 -0.28 -19.25
C MET A 80 -9.86 -1.80 -19.54
N LEU A 81 -9.33 -2.22 -20.68
CA LEU A 81 -9.19 -3.64 -21.02
C LEU A 81 -8.12 -4.32 -20.15
N ASP A 82 -7.02 -3.64 -19.86
CA ASP A 82 -5.94 -4.15 -19.01
C ASP A 82 -6.41 -4.34 -17.57
N VAL A 83 -7.13 -3.35 -17.02
CA VAL A 83 -7.76 -3.45 -15.70
C VAL A 83 -8.80 -4.58 -15.67
N LYS A 84 -9.64 -4.70 -16.71
CA LYS A 84 -10.60 -5.82 -16.81
C LYS A 84 -9.87 -7.16 -16.83
N HIS A 85 -8.76 -7.26 -17.54
CA HIS A 85 -7.96 -8.48 -17.60
C HIS A 85 -7.35 -8.82 -16.24
N ALA A 86 -6.76 -7.85 -15.54
CA ALA A 86 -6.23 -8.03 -14.19
C ALA A 86 -7.29 -8.59 -13.23
N LEU A 87 -8.48 -8.00 -13.23
CA LEU A 87 -9.60 -8.43 -12.38
C LEU A 87 -10.12 -9.84 -12.70
N ASN A 88 -9.93 -10.31 -13.94
CA ASN A 88 -10.33 -11.67 -14.32
C ASN A 88 -9.28 -12.72 -13.95
N LEU A 89 -8.01 -12.31 -13.84
CA LEU A 89 -6.86 -13.17 -13.57
C LEU A 89 -6.61 -13.37 -12.07
N VAL A 90 -6.65 -12.29 -11.29
CA VAL A 90 -6.37 -12.35 -9.86
C VAL A 90 -7.63 -12.82 -9.12
N ARG A 91 -7.61 -14.07 -8.64
CA ARG A 91 -8.77 -14.74 -8.02
C ARG A 91 -8.52 -15.22 -6.60
N HIS A 92 -7.26 -15.27 -6.19
CA HIS A 92 -6.86 -15.73 -4.86
C HIS A 92 -6.47 -14.54 -4.00
N GLU A 93 -6.56 -14.70 -2.68
CA GLU A 93 -6.32 -13.61 -1.73
C GLU A 93 -4.84 -13.27 -1.59
N HIS A 94 -3.97 -14.27 -1.76
CA HIS A 94 -2.52 -14.14 -1.66
C HIS A 94 -1.81 -15.00 -2.69
N TYR A 95 -0.66 -14.53 -3.13
CA TYR A 95 0.21 -15.22 -4.08
C TYR A 95 1.63 -15.23 -3.54
N ARG A 96 2.36 -16.30 -3.83
CA ARG A 96 3.82 -16.38 -3.66
C ARG A 96 4.48 -15.93 -4.95
N ALA A 97 5.31 -14.92 -4.87
CA ALA A 97 6.11 -14.40 -5.97
C ALA A 97 7.48 -15.08 -5.99
N SER A 98 7.85 -15.65 -7.14
CA SER A 98 9.16 -16.25 -7.38
C SER A 98 9.74 -15.66 -8.67
N ALA A 99 10.94 -15.07 -8.60
CA ALA A 99 11.64 -14.51 -9.75
C ALA A 99 12.28 -15.61 -10.61
N VAL A 100 12.29 -15.41 -11.94
CA VAL A 100 12.87 -16.30 -12.93
C VAL A 100 13.70 -15.46 -13.92
N PRO A 101 15.01 -15.74 -14.11
CA PRO A 101 15.80 -16.79 -13.46
C PRO A 101 15.94 -16.62 -11.94
N GLU A 102 16.18 -17.72 -11.22
CA GLU A 102 16.18 -17.76 -9.76
C GLU A 102 17.28 -16.87 -9.17
N GLY A 103 16.89 -15.71 -8.64
CA GLY A 103 17.80 -14.78 -7.95
C GLY A 103 17.11 -13.81 -7.00
N GLY A 104 15.78 -13.85 -6.90
CA GLY A 104 14.97 -12.96 -6.05
C GLY A 104 14.42 -13.65 -4.80
N LEU A 105 14.11 -12.85 -3.78
CA LEU A 105 13.46 -13.34 -2.56
C LEU A 105 12.05 -13.88 -2.88
N ASP A 106 11.78 -15.12 -2.46
CA ASP A 106 10.42 -15.65 -2.42
C ASP A 106 9.60 -14.83 -1.41
N THR A 107 8.66 -14.06 -1.92
CA THR A 107 7.83 -13.15 -1.11
C THR A 107 6.36 -13.45 -1.30
N THR A 108 5.54 -13.12 -0.30
CA THR A 108 4.08 -13.23 -0.41
C THR A 108 3.47 -11.86 -0.70
N VAL A 109 2.66 -11.78 -1.75
CA VAL A 109 1.94 -10.58 -2.14
C VAL A 109 0.44 -10.76 -1.95
N SER A 110 -0.26 -9.68 -1.59
CA SER A 110 -1.72 -9.69 -1.52
C SER A 110 -2.33 -9.62 -2.92
N ALA A 111 -3.59 -10.05 -3.04
CA ALA A 111 -4.38 -9.90 -4.27
C ALA A 111 -4.43 -8.44 -4.74
N GLU A 112 -4.51 -7.50 -3.80
CA GLU A 112 -4.57 -6.07 -4.08
C GLU A 112 -3.29 -5.56 -4.74
N GLN A 113 -2.13 -5.90 -4.16
CA GLN A 113 -0.83 -5.54 -4.72
C GLN A 113 -0.62 -6.18 -6.09
N LEU A 114 -1.02 -7.45 -6.24
CA LEU A 114 -0.90 -8.15 -7.51
C LEU A 114 -1.83 -7.56 -8.58
N LEU A 115 -3.04 -7.12 -8.21
CA LEU A 115 -3.96 -6.45 -9.13
C LEU A 115 -3.38 -5.15 -9.68
N GLU A 116 -2.71 -4.37 -8.84
CA GLU A 116 -2.04 -3.14 -9.26
C GLU A 116 -0.91 -3.45 -10.24
N LEU A 117 -0.02 -4.39 -9.89
CA LEU A 117 1.09 -4.83 -10.74
C LEU A 117 0.62 -5.39 -12.09
N VAL A 118 -0.40 -6.26 -12.09
CA VAL A 118 -0.94 -6.87 -13.31
C VAL A 118 -1.66 -5.83 -14.16
N ALA A 119 -2.41 -4.92 -13.55
CA ALA A 119 -3.06 -3.84 -14.30
C ALA A 119 -2.02 -2.93 -14.96
N GLU A 120 -0.95 -2.58 -14.25
CA GLU A 120 0.13 -1.73 -14.75
C GLU A 120 0.92 -2.40 -15.89
N ALA A 121 1.39 -3.63 -15.69
CA ALA A 121 2.08 -4.42 -16.72
C ALA A 121 1.22 -4.60 -17.99
N GLY A 122 -0.10 -4.72 -17.81
CA GLY A 122 -1.07 -4.80 -18.89
C GLY A 122 -1.15 -6.18 -19.54
N ARG A 123 -2.09 -6.34 -20.47
CA ARG A 123 -2.42 -7.63 -21.09
C ARG A 123 -1.28 -8.27 -21.87
N ASP A 124 -0.35 -7.48 -22.39
CA ASP A 124 0.70 -7.97 -23.27
C ASP A 124 1.86 -8.61 -22.49
N ARG A 125 1.99 -8.27 -21.20
CA ARG A 125 3.09 -8.74 -20.33
C ARG A 125 2.63 -9.72 -19.25
N VAL A 126 1.34 -10.03 -19.19
CA VAL A 126 0.79 -10.91 -18.17
C VAL A 126 0.18 -12.16 -18.80
N LEU A 127 0.66 -13.31 -18.36
CA LEU A 127 0.22 -14.62 -18.84
C LEU A 127 -0.44 -15.40 -17.71
N ALA A 128 -1.59 -15.99 -18.01
CA ALA A 128 -2.22 -16.97 -17.13
C ALA A 128 -1.53 -18.33 -17.31
N ALA A 129 -1.09 -18.91 -16.20
CA ALA A 129 -0.54 -20.26 -16.13
C ALA A 129 -1.53 -21.23 -15.46
N GLN A 130 -1.22 -22.52 -15.52
CA GLN A 130 -2.07 -23.55 -14.92
C GLN A 130 -2.21 -23.37 -13.41
N GLY A 131 -3.35 -23.82 -12.87
CA GLY A 131 -3.62 -23.75 -11.43
C GLY A 131 -3.85 -22.35 -10.87
N GLY A 132 -4.12 -21.35 -11.73
CA GLY A 132 -4.36 -19.97 -11.31
C GLY A 132 -3.07 -19.18 -11.05
N ALA A 133 -1.91 -19.71 -11.43
CA ALA A 133 -0.65 -18.98 -11.41
C ALA A 133 -0.63 -17.90 -12.50
N LEU A 134 0.10 -16.82 -12.23
CA LEU A 134 0.25 -15.68 -13.14
C LEU A 134 1.73 -15.45 -13.38
N VAL A 135 2.11 -15.17 -14.61
CA VAL A 135 3.48 -14.79 -14.96
C VAL A 135 3.45 -13.35 -15.43
N VAL A 136 4.24 -12.49 -14.79
CA VAL A 136 4.42 -11.09 -15.20
C VAL A 136 5.82 -10.96 -15.76
N LEU A 137 5.91 -10.58 -17.04
CA LEU A 137 7.17 -10.32 -17.73
C LEU A 137 7.71 -8.95 -17.31
N ALA A 138 9.01 -8.84 -17.08
CA ALA A 138 9.69 -7.56 -16.90
C ALA A 138 9.60 -6.69 -18.16
N GLU A 139 9.94 -5.41 -18.06
CA GLU A 139 9.86 -4.48 -19.20
C GLU A 139 10.87 -4.79 -20.30
N ASP A 140 12.03 -5.31 -19.89
CA ASP A 140 13.12 -5.76 -20.75
C ASP A 140 12.92 -7.19 -21.27
N GLU A 141 11.88 -7.89 -20.83
CA GLU A 141 11.58 -9.30 -21.14
C GLU A 141 12.68 -10.32 -20.76
N GLU A 142 13.75 -9.88 -20.09
CA GLU A 142 14.87 -10.74 -19.67
C GLU A 142 14.58 -11.50 -18.37
N ALA A 143 13.65 -10.96 -17.57
CA ALA A 143 13.19 -11.56 -16.32
C ALA A 143 11.67 -11.70 -16.28
N SER A 144 11.19 -12.64 -15.47
CA SER A 144 9.77 -12.79 -15.18
C SER A 144 9.53 -13.12 -13.71
N THR A 145 8.38 -12.71 -13.19
CA THR A 145 7.95 -13.07 -11.84
C THR A 145 6.73 -13.97 -11.94
N VAL A 146 6.84 -15.17 -11.35
CA VAL A 146 5.76 -16.15 -11.30
C VAL A 146 5.04 -16.02 -9.95
N TYR A 147 3.77 -15.69 -10.00
CA TYR A 147 2.87 -15.58 -8.86
C TYR A 147 2.02 -16.84 -8.75
N ARG A 148 2.25 -17.64 -7.72
CA ARG A 148 1.50 -18.88 -7.47
C ARG A 148 0.48 -18.68 -6.35
N PRO A 149 -0.78 -19.09 -6.53
CA PRO A 149 -1.78 -19.01 -5.47
C PRO A 149 -1.32 -19.69 -4.19
N VAL A 150 -1.59 -19.03 -3.07
CA VAL A 150 -1.38 -19.60 -1.74
C VAL A 150 -2.64 -20.35 -1.32
N SER A 151 -2.48 -21.51 -0.67
CA SER A 151 -3.63 -22.29 -0.17
C SER A 151 -4.43 -21.51 0.88
N ALA A 152 -5.73 -21.78 1.01
CA ALA A 152 -6.58 -21.09 1.98
C ALA A 152 -6.09 -21.22 3.43
N ALA A 153 -5.50 -22.37 3.79
CA ALA A 153 -4.91 -22.60 5.11
C ALA A 153 -3.69 -21.69 5.36
N GLN A 154 -2.80 -21.59 4.37
CA GLN A 154 -1.64 -20.70 4.44
C GLN A 154 -2.06 -19.22 4.43
N ALA A 155 -3.06 -18.83 3.64
CA ALA A 155 -3.61 -17.48 3.65
C ALA A 155 -4.20 -17.11 5.01
N LYS A 156 -4.89 -18.05 5.68
CA LYS A 156 -5.38 -17.87 7.06
C LYS A 156 -4.22 -17.69 8.04
N ALA A 157 -3.17 -18.50 7.94
CA ALA A 157 -1.97 -18.37 8.78
C ALA A 157 -1.28 -17.02 8.58
N LEU A 158 -1.13 -16.56 7.34
CA LEU A 158 -0.55 -15.24 7.01
C LEU A 158 -1.36 -14.09 7.64
N ARG A 159 -2.69 -14.14 7.55
CA ARG A 159 -3.56 -13.15 8.19
C ARG A 159 -3.44 -13.15 9.70
N GLN A 160 -3.38 -14.34 10.30
CA GLN A 160 -3.23 -14.47 11.75
C GLN A 160 -1.88 -13.90 12.19
N ALA A 161 -0.79 -14.22 11.48
CA ALA A 161 0.53 -13.67 11.73
C ALA A 161 0.54 -12.13 11.57
N ALA A 162 -0.05 -11.59 10.50
CA ALA A 162 -0.14 -10.15 10.28
C ALA A 162 -0.98 -9.44 11.36
N ARG A 163 -2.07 -10.07 11.82
CA ARG A 163 -2.89 -9.55 12.92
C ARG A 163 -2.10 -9.54 14.23
N SER A 164 -1.43 -10.64 14.56
CA SER A 164 -0.59 -10.73 15.75
C SER A 164 0.57 -9.73 15.72
N ALA A 165 1.22 -9.56 14.58
CA ALA A 165 2.27 -8.56 14.39
C ALA A 165 1.72 -7.12 14.56
N LYS A 166 0.52 -6.83 14.05
CA LYS A 166 -0.13 -5.53 14.27
C LYS A 166 -0.48 -5.30 15.73
N GLU A 167 -1.04 -6.31 16.40
CA GLU A 167 -1.35 -6.24 17.83
C GLU A 167 -0.07 -6.03 18.66
N GLU A 168 1.02 -6.70 18.29
CA GLU A 168 2.33 -6.48 18.93
C GLU A 168 2.89 -5.08 18.67
N ALA A 169 2.83 -4.60 17.43
CA ALA A 169 3.28 -3.25 17.11
C ALA A 169 2.50 -2.18 17.87
N ILE A 170 1.18 -2.37 18.07
CA ILE A 170 0.37 -1.49 18.93
C ILE A 170 0.83 -1.58 20.38
N ARG A 171 1.06 -2.78 20.92
CA ARG A 171 1.56 -2.96 22.30
C ARG A 171 2.91 -2.28 22.52
N LEU A 172 3.85 -2.45 21.57
CA LEU A 172 5.16 -1.82 21.62
C LEU A 172 5.07 -0.29 21.57
N TYR A 173 4.24 0.24 20.66
CA TYR A 173 3.97 1.67 20.55
C TYR A 173 3.38 2.23 21.86
N GLU A 174 2.30 1.61 22.36
CA GLU A 174 1.63 2.04 23.59
C GLU A 174 2.57 1.97 24.80
N GLY A 175 3.37 0.90 24.90
CA GLY A 175 4.36 0.75 25.97
C GLY A 175 5.45 1.83 25.94
N ALA A 176 5.98 2.17 24.76
CA ALA A 176 6.96 3.23 24.61
C ALA A 176 6.34 4.62 24.89
N VAL A 177 5.13 4.88 24.39
CA VAL A 177 4.39 6.12 24.64
C VAL A 177 4.04 6.28 26.12
N GLU A 178 3.60 5.23 26.81
CA GLU A 178 3.30 5.26 28.25
C GLU A 178 4.53 5.67 29.06
N VAL A 179 5.70 5.13 28.73
CA VAL A 179 6.97 5.46 29.39
C VAL A 179 7.40 6.90 29.09
N LEU A 180 7.27 7.36 27.85
CA LEU A 180 7.79 8.66 27.42
C LEU A 180 6.88 9.84 27.76
N ARG A 181 5.55 9.66 27.67
CA ARG A 181 4.55 10.73 27.81
C ARG A 181 4.67 11.58 29.08
N PRO A 182 5.03 11.05 30.26
CA PRO A 182 5.20 11.87 31.46
C PRO A 182 6.44 12.78 31.43
N HIS A 183 7.41 12.48 30.58
CA HIS A 183 8.75 13.08 30.62
C HIS A 183 9.10 13.93 29.40
N VAL A 184 8.53 13.60 28.24
CA VAL A 184 8.82 14.30 26.99
C VAL A 184 7.53 14.72 26.28
N ARG A 185 7.63 15.81 25.52
CA ARG A 185 6.56 16.23 24.61
C ARG A 185 6.53 15.28 23.41
N LEU A 186 5.44 14.55 23.24
CA LEU A 186 5.23 13.70 22.08
C LEU A 186 4.76 14.52 20.88
N ALA A 187 5.21 14.14 19.68
CA ALA A 187 4.75 14.72 18.42
C ALA A 187 3.36 14.17 18.07
N ASP A 188 2.48 15.07 17.62
CA ASP A 188 1.15 14.71 17.12
C ASP A 188 1.16 14.77 15.59
N TRP A 189 1.14 13.61 14.95
CA TRP A 189 1.14 13.49 13.48
C TRP A 189 -0.11 14.09 12.83
N SER A 190 -1.16 14.38 13.60
CA SER A 190 -2.37 15.04 13.11
C SER A 190 -2.25 16.57 13.03
N ARG A 191 -1.14 17.14 13.53
CA ARG A 191 -0.90 18.59 13.53
C ARG A 191 0.45 18.94 12.92
N ASP A 192 0.43 19.67 11.80
CA ASP A 192 1.62 20.13 11.08
C ASP A 192 2.48 21.16 11.84
N ASP A 193 2.04 21.60 13.03
CA ASP A 193 2.71 22.61 13.86
C ASP A 193 3.46 22.01 15.08
N GLY A 194 3.46 20.69 15.23
CA GLY A 194 4.07 20.00 16.37
C GLY A 194 5.59 19.84 16.25
N TYR A 195 6.34 20.17 17.30
CA TYR A 195 7.67 19.61 17.56
C TYR A 195 7.62 18.68 18.77
N GLY A 196 8.42 17.61 18.76
CA GLY A 196 8.47 16.66 19.85
C GLY A 196 9.06 15.31 19.47
N VAL A 197 8.99 14.39 20.42
CA VAL A 197 9.41 13.00 20.24
C VAL A 197 8.34 12.23 19.49
N ALA A 198 8.66 11.75 18.30
CA ALA A 198 7.85 10.80 17.55
C ALA A 198 8.29 9.38 17.88
N VAL A 199 7.30 8.52 18.07
CA VAL A 199 7.48 7.08 18.29
C VAL A 199 6.84 6.38 17.11
N ASP A 200 7.60 5.54 16.43
CA ASP A 200 7.15 4.74 15.31
C ASP A 200 7.50 3.28 15.55
N VAL A 201 6.72 2.35 15.01
CA VAL A 201 7.03 0.93 15.10
C VAL A 201 7.17 0.38 13.68
N ILE A 202 8.36 -0.13 13.37
CA ILE A 202 8.66 -0.74 12.07
C ILE A 202 8.95 -2.21 12.32
N ARG A 203 8.01 -3.06 11.89
CA ARG A 203 8.01 -4.50 12.18
C ARG A 203 7.90 -4.73 13.69
N ASP A 204 9.00 -5.14 14.32
CA ASP A 204 9.08 -5.46 15.74
C ASP A 204 10.01 -4.49 16.49
N GLU A 205 10.47 -3.43 15.83
CA GLU A 205 11.38 -2.44 16.41
C GLU A 205 10.64 -1.12 16.67
N VAL A 206 10.88 -0.52 17.85
CA VAL A 206 10.38 0.83 18.16
C VAL A 206 11.46 1.84 17.78
N SER A 207 11.13 2.73 16.86
CA SER A 207 11.96 3.87 16.48
C SER A 207 11.48 5.11 17.22
N VAL A 208 12.38 5.74 17.99
CA VAL A 208 12.11 7.02 18.65
C VAL A 208 12.97 8.09 18.02
N GLN A 209 12.34 9.11 17.46
CA GLN A 209 12.99 10.16 16.70
C GLN A 209 12.44 11.53 17.06
N TRP A 210 13.20 12.58 16.79
CA TRP A 210 12.71 13.94 16.92
C TRP A 210 11.96 14.39 15.67
N TRP A 211 10.71 14.79 15.83
CA TRP A 211 9.92 15.44 14.79
C TRP A 211 9.99 16.96 14.95
N SER A 212 10.36 17.65 13.89
CA SER A 212 10.35 19.11 13.81
C SER A 212 9.92 19.54 12.43
N ALA A 213 8.99 20.50 12.36
CA ALA A 213 8.59 21.18 11.13
C ALA A 213 9.66 22.19 10.61
N ALA A 214 10.95 21.82 10.62
CA ALA A 214 12.08 22.49 9.96
C ALA A 214 12.84 23.63 10.69
N LEU A 215 13.07 23.55 12.01
CA LEU A 215 13.92 24.53 12.71
C LEU A 215 15.20 23.90 13.34
N PRO A 216 16.41 24.29 12.91
CA PRO A 216 17.69 23.72 13.37
C PRO A 216 17.94 23.81 14.89
N GLU A 217 17.41 24.84 15.54
CA GLU A 217 17.57 25.07 16.98
C GLU A 217 16.95 23.94 17.84
N PHE A 218 15.95 23.23 17.31
CA PHE A 218 15.28 22.14 18.00
C PHE A 218 15.98 20.79 17.82
N LEU A 219 16.76 20.60 16.75
CA LEU A 219 17.62 19.42 16.59
C LEU A 219 18.71 19.38 17.68
N ALA A 220 19.22 20.56 18.07
CA ALA A 220 20.17 20.68 19.16
C ALA A 220 19.60 20.20 20.50
N LEU A 221 18.28 20.31 20.74
CA LEU A 221 17.65 19.76 21.95
C LEU A 221 17.67 18.23 21.97
N TRP A 222 17.52 17.60 20.81
CA TRP A 222 17.59 16.15 20.67
C TRP A 222 19.01 15.62 20.82
N GLU A 223 19.98 16.20 20.11
CA GLU A 223 21.36 15.71 20.08
C GLU A 223 22.19 16.15 21.30
N GLN A 224 22.05 17.41 21.72
CA GLN A 224 22.88 18.05 22.75
C GLN A 224 22.09 18.39 24.01
N GLY A 225 20.77 18.57 23.90
CA GLY A 225 19.88 18.94 25.01
C GLY A 225 19.46 17.80 25.92
N GLY A 226 20.03 16.60 25.75
CA GLY A 226 19.81 15.46 26.65
C GLY A 226 18.52 14.68 26.39
N VAL A 227 17.67 15.09 25.45
CA VAL A 227 16.37 14.43 25.20
C VAL A 227 16.57 13.02 24.65
N ARG A 228 17.52 12.83 23.73
CA ARG A 228 17.86 11.49 23.22
C ARG A 228 18.34 10.57 24.34
N GLN A 229 19.24 11.06 25.20
CA GLN A 229 19.76 10.29 26.34
C GLN A 229 18.67 10.00 27.37
N LEU A 230 17.75 10.94 27.62
CA LEU A 230 16.60 10.76 28.49
C LEU A 230 15.65 9.68 27.93
N CYS A 231 15.30 9.76 26.64
CA CYS A 231 14.47 8.74 25.99
C CYS A 231 15.12 7.35 26.06
N ALA A 232 16.42 7.26 25.77
CA ALA A 232 17.17 6.01 25.87
C ALA A 232 17.15 5.44 27.30
N ALA A 233 17.42 6.28 28.31
CA ALA A 233 17.40 5.88 29.71
C ALA A 233 16.01 5.39 30.16
N LEU A 234 14.94 6.14 29.83
CA LEU A 234 13.57 5.78 30.20
C LEU A 234 13.12 4.47 29.54
N LEU A 235 13.48 4.25 28.28
CA LEU A 235 13.07 3.06 27.54
C LEU A 235 13.91 1.83 27.90
N SER A 236 15.17 2.02 28.30
CA SER A 236 16.09 0.91 28.63
C SER A 236 15.63 0.02 29.80
N ASP A 237 14.70 0.49 30.62
CA ASP A 237 14.11 -0.30 31.71
C ASP A 237 13.13 -1.38 31.20
N ARG A 238 12.55 -1.18 30.00
CA ARG A 238 11.56 -2.08 29.40
C ARG A 238 11.95 -2.65 28.04
N PHE A 239 12.97 -2.07 27.40
CA PHE A 239 13.30 -2.29 26.01
C PHE A 239 14.82 -2.39 25.79
N THR A 240 15.24 -3.14 24.77
CA THR A 240 16.67 -3.23 24.41
C THR A 240 17.02 -2.05 23.51
N VAL A 241 17.56 -0.97 24.06
CA VAL A 241 17.84 0.24 23.29
C VAL A 241 19.19 0.14 22.56
N SER A 242 19.18 0.47 21.27
CA SER A 242 20.36 0.67 20.43
C SER A 242 20.31 2.04 19.75
N GLU A 243 21.48 2.64 19.51
CA GLU A 243 21.55 3.85 18.71
C GLU A 243 21.36 3.49 17.23
N GLY A 244 20.33 4.05 16.60
CA GLY A 244 20.12 3.90 15.17
C GLY A 244 20.83 5.00 14.40
N ASP A 245 21.61 4.64 13.38
CA ASP A 245 21.98 5.57 12.31
C ASP A 245 20.70 5.93 11.55
N GLY A 246 20.05 7.00 12.00
CA GLY A 246 18.94 7.60 11.30
C GLY A 246 19.38 8.18 9.95
N SER A 247 18.43 8.36 9.03
CA SER A 247 18.64 9.15 7.81
C SER A 247 19.31 10.49 8.14
N PRO A 248 20.07 11.12 7.22
CA PRO A 248 20.79 12.38 7.45
C PRO A 248 19.91 13.58 7.89
N HIS A 249 18.61 13.36 8.09
CA HIS A 249 17.63 14.34 8.54
C HIS A 249 16.88 13.96 9.85
N ALA A 250 17.16 12.81 10.48
CA ALA A 250 16.51 12.43 11.74
C ALA A 250 17.31 11.36 12.53
N PRO A 251 18.16 11.73 13.51
CA PRO A 251 18.77 10.77 14.45
C PRO A 251 17.72 9.98 15.25
N ALA A 252 17.85 8.65 15.31
CA ALA A 252 16.85 7.76 15.90
C ALA A 252 17.43 6.85 17.00
N LEU A 253 16.59 6.46 17.95
CA LEU A 253 16.84 5.32 18.84
C LEU A 253 16.05 4.13 18.30
N ARG A 254 16.68 2.95 18.24
CA ARG A 254 16.00 1.70 17.92
C ARG A 254 15.89 0.85 19.17
N ILE A 255 14.78 0.15 19.30
CA ILE A 255 14.41 -0.72 20.40
C ILE A 255 14.01 -2.07 19.85
#